data_AF-Q15BM8-F1
#
_entry.id   AF-Q15BM8-F1
#
_cell.length_a   1.000
_cell.length_b   1.000
_cell.length_c   1.000
_cell.angle_alpha   90.00
_cell.angle_beta   90.00
_cell.angle_gamma   90.00
#
_symmetry.space_group_name_H-M   'P 1'
#
loop_
_entity.id
_entity.type
_entity.pdbx_description
1 polymer ?
#
loop_
_entity_poly.entity_id
_entity_poly.type
_entity_poly.pdbx_seq_one_letter_code
_entity_poly.pdbx_strand_id
1 'polypeptide(L)'
;MTEFERQTDIGPPHYEQFLPQVIKDNYGKWDYHEIIKPGVMVHVGESGDKLFTVRAASPRLLAITTIREFCDLADKYTGGHLRWTSRNNVEFLVSDEANIDPLIKDLHELGFPVGGLGAKLSN
;
A
#
# COMPACT_ATOMS: atom_id res chain seq x y z
N MET A 1 37.27 13.96 -14.93
CA MET A 1 37.02 13.09 -13.76
C MET A 1 35.62 13.42 -13.28
N THR A 2 34.77 12.42 -13.02
CA THR A 2 33.43 12.67 -12.50
C THR A 2 33.53 13.35 -11.13
N GLU A 3 32.73 14.40 -10.90
CA GLU A 3 32.78 15.24 -9.68
C GLU A 3 32.21 14.58 -8.42
N PHE A 4 31.74 13.32 -8.48
CA PHE A 4 31.16 12.64 -7.32
C PHE A 4 32.04 11.50 -6.81
N GLU A 5 32.07 11.36 -5.48
CA GLU A 5 32.70 10.24 -4.77
C GLU A 5 31.74 9.03 -4.76
N ARG A 6 32.26 7.84 -5.10
CA ARG A 6 31.47 6.61 -5.14
C ARG A 6 31.06 6.19 -3.73
N GLN A 7 29.76 6.05 -3.49
CA GLN A 7 29.22 5.54 -2.24
C GLN A 7 29.04 4.01 -2.29
N THR A 8 29.42 3.31 -1.21
CA THR A 8 29.23 1.85 -1.01
C THR A 8 28.76 1.56 0.42
N ASP A 9 28.27 0.35 0.69
CA ASP A 9 27.90 -0.12 2.04
C ASP A 9 26.81 0.72 2.75
N ILE A 10 25.99 1.44 1.98
CA ILE A 10 24.96 2.37 2.49
C ILE A 10 23.66 1.70 2.95
N GLY A 11 23.48 0.41 2.67
CA GLY A 11 22.28 -0.34 3.04
C GLY A 11 21.00 0.13 2.35
N PRO A 12 19.82 -0.32 2.81
CA PRO A 12 18.54 0.16 2.31
C PRO A 12 18.19 1.54 2.90
N PRO A 13 17.38 2.33 2.21
CA PRO A 13 16.77 3.51 2.81
C PRO A 13 15.93 3.10 4.03
N HIS A 14 16.01 3.85 5.14
CA HIS A 14 15.23 3.55 6.34
C HIS A 14 13.72 3.59 6.06
N TYR A 15 12.99 2.52 6.36
CA TYR A 15 11.59 2.35 5.93
C TYR A 15 10.64 3.45 6.43
N GLU A 16 10.92 4.03 7.60
CA GLU A 16 10.08 5.10 8.18
C GLU A 16 9.94 6.33 7.28
N GLN A 17 10.89 6.57 6.37
CA GLN A 17 10.78 7.68 5.42
C GLN A 17 9.58 7.52 4.46
N PHE A 18 9.10 6.29 4.26
CA PHE A 18 8.02 5.96 3.32
C PHE A 18 6.68 5.65 4.00
N LEU A 19 6.62 5.71 5.33
CA LEU A 19 5.38 5.45 6.06
C LEU A 19 4.44 6.66 5.99
N PRO A 20 3.14 6.47 5.72
CA PRO A 20 2.13 7.51 5.90
C PRO A 20 2.06 7.93 7.38
N GLN A 21 1.68 9.19 7.62
CA GLN A 21 1.72 9.80 8.95
C GLN A 21 0.89 9.01 9.98
N VAL A 22 -0.30 8.53 9.59
CA VAL A 22 -1.16 7.70 10.47
C VAL A 22 -0.45 6.43 10.96
N ILE A 23 0.43 5.83 10.17
CA ILE A 23 1.23 4.67 10.62
C ILE A 23 2.32 5.10 11.59
N LYS A 24 2.97 6.25 11.36
CA LYS A 24 4.00 6.76 12.26
C LYS A 24 3.42 7.07 13.64
N ASP A 25 2.28 7.72 13.68
CA ASP A 25 1.61 8.12 14.92
C ASP A 25 1.12 6.90 15.72
N ASN A 26 0.71 5.84 15.01
CA ASN A 26 0.20 4.59 15.58
C ASN A 26 1.22 3.45 15.57
N TYR A 27 2.52 3.73 15.37
CA TYR A 27 3.52 2.67 15.24
C TYR A 27 3.65 1.89 16.55
N GLY A 28 3.29 0.61 16.51
CA GLY A 28 3.23 -0.27 17.69
C GLY A 28 2.04 -0.03 18.63
N LYS A 29 1.05 0.77 18.21
CA LYS A 29 -0.14 1.17 18.99
C LYS A 29 -1.44 0.89 18.23
N TRP A 30 -1.52 -0.28 17.60
CA TRP A 30 -2.72 -0.73 16.90
C TRP A 30 -3.56 -1.59 17.84
N ASP A 31 -4.86 -1.30 17.90
CA ASP A 31 -5.81 -2.03 18.75
C ASP A 31 -6.31 -3.29 18.04
N TYR A 32 -6.94 -3.12 16.88
CA TYR A 32 -7.47 -4.24 16.11
C TYR A 32 -7.44 -3.99 14.61
N HIS A 33 -7.71 -5.06 13.86
CA HIS A 33 -7.98 -4.99 12.43
C HIS A 33 -9.24 -5.80 12.09
N GLU A 34 -9.91 -5.41 11.02
CA GLU A 34 -11.12 -6.08 10.55
C GLU A 34 -11.17 -6.09 9.02
N ILE A 35 -11.55 -7.23 8.45
CA ILE A 35 -11.83 -7.33 7.01
C ILE A 35 -13.26 -6.87 6.79
N ILE A 36 -13.43 -5.70 6.16
CA ILE A 36 -14.75 -5.07 5.98
C ILE A 36 -15.44 -5.53 4.68
N LYS A 37 -14.67 -5.88 3.65
CA LYS A 37 -15.16 -6.47 2.39
C LYS A 37 -14.00 -7.17 1.65
N PRO A 38 -14.25 -7.98 0.60
CA PRO A 38 -13.18 -8.65 -0.14
C PRO A 38 -12.08 -7.68 -0.59
N GLY A 39 -10.84 -7.97 -0.19
CA GLY A 39 -9.67 -7.14 -0.51
C GLY A 39 -9.57 -5.81 0.22
N VAL A 40 -10.48 -5.52 1.18
CA VAL A 40 -10.40 -4.32 2.02
C VAL A 40 -10.43 -4.69 3.50
N MET A 41 -9.47 -4.15 4.25
CA MET A 41 -9.44 -4.24 5.71
C MET A 41 -9.15 -2.88 6.33
N VAL A 42 -9.55 -2.69 7.58
CA VAL A 42 -9.22 -1.51 8.39
C VAL A 42 -8.30 -1.93 9.53
N HIS A 43 -7.35 -1.08 9.88
CA HIS A 43 -6.62 -1.11 11.13
C HIS A 43 -7.07 0.10 11.96
N VAL A 44 -7.34 -0.13 13.24
CA VAL A 44 -7.76 0.90 14.18
C VAL A 44 -6.68 1.04 15.24
N GLY A 45 -6.16 2.26 15.40
CA GLY A 45 -5.19 2.61 16.43
C GLY A 45 -5.84 2.68 17.82
N GLU A 46 -5.05 2.59 18.87
CA GLU A 46 -5.52 2.79 20.26
C GLU A 46 -6.15 4.19 20.46
N SER A 47 -5.76 5.18 19.64
CA SER A 47 -6.35 6.53 19.58
C SER A 47 -7.71 6.59 18.88
N GLY A 48 -8.12 5.52 18.18
CA GLY A 48 -9.27 5.49 17.29
C GLY A 48 -8.96 5.89 15.85
N ASP A 49 -7.72 6.26 15.52
CA ASP A 49 -7.29 6.55 14.14
C ASP A 49 -7.50 5.31 13.26
N LYS A 50 -7.93 5.52 12.02
CA LYS A 50 -8.20 4.43 11.06
C LYS A 50 -7.26 4.51 9.88
N LEU A 51 -6.77 3.34 9.47
CA LEU A 51 -6.11 3.16 8.20
C LEU A 51 -6.74 2.00 7.45
N PHE A 52 -7.24 2.27 6.25
CA PHE A 52 -7.78 1.26 5.37
C PHE A 52 -6.69 0.73 4.44
N THR A 53 -6.78 -0.54 4.09
CA THR A 53 -5.92 -1.19 3.11
C THR A 53 -6.78 -1.73 1.99
N VAL A 54 -6.49 -1.31 0.75
CA VAL A 54 -7.05 -1.94 -0.45
C VAL A 54 -5.97 -2.81 -1.07
N ARG A 55 -6.19 -4.13 -1.09
CA ARG A 55 -5.26 -5.13 -1.61
C ARG A 55 -5.69 -5.59 -2.99
N ALA A 56 -4.78 -5.50 -3.96
CA ALA A 56 -4.98 -6.02 -5.30
C ALA A 56 -3.89 -7.03 -5.68
N ALA A 57 -4.26 -8.01 -6.52
CA ALA A 57 -3.31 -8.95 -7.08
C ALA A 57 -2.34 -8.24 -8.01
N SER A 58 -1.09 -8.70 -8.05
CA SER A 58 -0.15 -8.33 -9.09
C SER A 58 0.55 -9.59 -9.61
N PRO A 59 0.95 -9.65 -10.90
CA PRO A 59 1.60 -10.82 -11.49
C PRO A 59 3.03 -11.07 -10.98
N ARG A 60 3.50 -10.36 -9.95
CA ARG A 60 4.88 -10.30 -9.43
C ARG A 60 5.89 -9.74 -10.43
N LEU A 61 5.94 -10.28 -11.65
CA LEU A 61 6.71 -9.73 -12.75
C LEU A 61 5.98 -8.51 -13.30
N LEU A 62 6.52 -7.32 -13.07
CA LEU A 62 5.91 -6.04 -13.45
C LEU A 62 6.82 -5.27 -14.40
N ALA A 63 6.21 -4.63 -15.40
CA ALA A 63 6.87 -3.60 -16.18
C ALA A 63 6.96 -2.30 -15.36
N ILE A 64 7.96 -1.46 -15.65
CA ILE A 64 8.09 -0.15 -15.00
C ILE A 64 6.88 0.76 -15.27
N THR A 65 6.17 0.57 -16.38
CA THR A 65 4.95 1.31 -16.71
C THR A 65 3.84 0.98 -15.72
N THR A 66 3.66 -0.29 -15.38
CA THR A 66 2.68 -0.72 -14.37
C THR A 66 3.03 -0.22 -12.98
N ILE A 67 4.32 -0.18 -12.62
CA ILE A 67 4.74 0.40 -11.34
C ILE A 67 4.37 1.90 -11.29
N ARG A 68 4.57 2.64 -12.39
CA ARG A 68 4.17 4.05 -12.49
C ARG A 68 2.66 4.24 -12.39
N GLU A 69 1.86 3.36 -13.00
CA GLU A 69 0.40 3.39 -12.85
C GLU A 69 -0.02 3.20 -11.38
N PHE A 70 0.65 2.31 -10.63
CA PHE A 70 0.41 2.18 -9.19
C PHE A 70 0.85 3.42 -8.41
N CYS A 71 1.95 4.07 -8.78
CA CYS A 71 2.34 5.35 -8.19
C CYS A 71 1.30 6.44 -8.45
N ASP A 72 0.78 6.55 -9.68
CA ASP A 72 -0.26 7.53 -10.04
C ASP A 72 -1.55 7.31 -9.22
N LEU A 73 -1.94 6.05 -9.00
CA LEU A 73 -3.05 5.70 -8.11
C LEU A 73 -2.75 6.06 -6.65
N ALA A 74 -1.53 5.83 -6.18
CA ALA A 74 -1.15 6.16 -4.81
C ALA A 74 -1.12 7.68 -4.58
N ASP A 75 -0.59 8.46 -5.53
CA ASP A 75 -0.63 9.92 -5.48
C ASP A 75 -2.06 10.43 -5.44
N LYS A 76 -2.96 9.82 -6.23
CA LYS A 76 -4.38 10.20 -6.29
C LYS A 76 -5.17 9.85 -5.03
N TYR A 77 -4.94 8.70 -4.41
CA TYR A 77 -5.84 8.15 -3.38
C TYR A 77 -5.22 7.98 -1.99
N THR A 78 -3.89 7.89 -1.89
CA THR A 78 -3.19 7.52 -0.65
C THR A 78 -2.02 8.43 -0.29
N GLY A 79 -1.95 9.62 -0.91
CA GLY A 79 -0.88 10.58 -0.65
C GLY A 79 0.52 10.07 -1.03
N GLY A 80 0.59 9.21 -2.05
CA GLY A 80 1.83 8.61 -2.55
C GLY A 80 2.27 7.35 -1.78
N HIS A 81 1.44 6.81 -0.88
CA HIS A 81 1.80 5.65 -0.07
C HIS A 81 1.17 4.34 -0.54
N LEU A 82 2.02 3.37 -0.84
CA LEU A 82 1.64 1.99 -1.14
C LEU A 82 2.71 1.04 -0.61
N ARG A 83 2.40 -0.26 -0.52
CA ARG A 83 3.38 -1.30 -0.20
C ARG A 83 3.09 -2.59 -0.95
N TRP A 84 4.04 -3.52 -0.95
CA TRP A 84 3.82 -4.89 -1.40
C TRP A 84 3.79 -5.84 -0.21
N THR A 85 2.95 -6.87 -0.32
CA THR A 85 2.88 -7.97 0.63
C THR A 85 3.94 -9.03 0.31
N SER A 86 4.21 -9.93 1.25
CA SER A 86 5.11 -11.08 1.04
C SER A 86 4.65 -12.05 -0.06
N ARG A 87 3.38 -11.98 -0.48
CA ARG A 87 2.80 -12.75 -1.60
C ARG A 87 2.68 -11.91 -2.88
N ASN A 88 3.43 -10.82 -2.98
CA ASN A 88 3.50 -9.95 -4.15
C ASN A 88 2.16 -9.27 -4.53
N ASN A 89 1.16 -9.27 -3.66
CA ASN A 89 0.01 -8.36 -3.82
C ASN A 89 0.47 -6.92 -3.54
N VAL A 90 -0.13 -5.96 -4.25
CA VAL A 90 0.02 -4.53 -3.96
C VAL A 90 -1.06 -4.10 -2.96
N GLU A 91 -0.68 -3.24 -2.02
CA GLU A 91 -1.57 -2.67 -1.01
C GLU A 91 -1.47 -1.15 -1.02
N PHE A 92 -2.62 -0.50 -1.13
CA PHE A 92 -2.78 0.95 -1.02
C PHE A 92 -3.24 1.29 0.39
N LEU A 93 -2.56 2.25 1.02
CA LEU A 93 -2.77 2.65 2.42
C LEU A 93 -3.65 3.90 2.47
N VAL A 94 -4.96 3.68 2.58
CA VAL A 94 -5.98 4.72 2.41
C VAL A 94 -6.38 5.31 3.77
N SER A 95 -6.14 6.61 3.97
CA SER A 95 -6.56 7.32 5.19
C SER A 95 -7.99 7.88 5.10
N ASP A 96 -8.46 8.21 3.90
CA ASP A 96 -9.83 8.69 3.65
C ASP A 96 -10.70 7.56 3.09
N GLU A 97 -11.69 7.12 3.86
CA GLU A 97 -12.60 6.03 3.49
C GLU A 97 -13.33 6.29 2.16
N ALA A 98 -13.58 7.55 1.81
CA ALA A 98 -14.24 7.92 0.56
C ALA A 98 -13.43 7.54 -0.70
N ASN A 99 -12.12 7.34 -0.57
CA ASN A 99 -11.23 6.96 -1.67
C ASN A 99 -11.22 5.45 -1.97
N ILE A 100 -11.81 4.61 -1.11
CA ILE A 100 -11.76 3.15 -1.26
C ILE A 100 -12.45 2.70 -2.54
N ASP A 101 -13.71 3.07 -2.74
CA ASP A 101 -14.49 2.60 -3.89
C ASP A 101 -14.00 3.16 -5.23
N PRO A 102 -13.62 4.46 -5.34
CA PRO A 102 -12.95 4.99 -6.51
C PRO A 102 -11.65 4.25 -6.86
N LEU A 103 -10.80 3.95 -5.85
CA LEU A 103 -9.56 3.21 -6.07
C LEU A 103 -9.82 1.77 -6.55
N ILE A 104 -10.78 1.07 -5.96
CA ILE A 104 -11.16 -0.29 -6.39
C ILE A 104 -11.62 -0.28 -7.86
N LYS A 105 -12.40 0.73 -8.24
CA LYS A 105 -12.86 0.89 -9.62
C LYS A 105 -11.68 1.08 -10.59
N ASP A 106 -10.78 2.01 -10.31
CA ASP A 106 -9.62 2.28 -11.17
C ASP A 106 -8.69 1.04 -11.26
N LEU A 107 -8.47 0.32 -10.15
CA LEU A 107 -7.71 -0.94 -10.16
C LEU A 107 -8.35 -2.01 -11.03
N HIS A 108 -9.68 -2.14 -10.99
CA HIS A 108 -10.42 -3.08 -11.82
C HIS A 108 -10.34 -2.70 -13.30
N GLU A 109 -10.44 -1.42 -13.65
CA GLU A 109 -10.29 -0.92 -15.03
C GLU A 109 -8.89 -1.18 -15.59
N LEU A 110 -7.86 -1.13 -14.75
CA LEU A 110 -6.48 -1.51 -15.09
C LEU A 110 -6.23 -3.02 -15.11
N GLY A 111 -7.21 -3.84 -14.71
CA GLY A 111 -7.12 -5.30 -14.71
C GLY A 111 -6.44 -5.91 -13.49
N PHE A 112 -6.35 -5.19 -12.36
CA PHE A 112 -5.80 -5.68 -11.10
C PHE A 112 -6.93 -6.03 -10.11
N PRO A 113 -7.30 -7.32 -9.97
CA PRO A 113 -8.44 -7.70 -9.15
C PRO A 113 -8.15 -7.47 -7.65
N VAL A 114 -9.10 -6.84 -6.96
CA VAL A 114 -9.05 -6.59 -5.52
C VAL A 114 -9.48 -7.84 -4.76
N GLY A 115 -8.69 -8.25 -3.75
CA GLY A 115 -8.91 -9.51 -3.04
C GLY A 115 -7.73 -9.97 -2.18
N GLY A 116 -7.61 -11.29 -1.98
CA GLY A 116 -6.46 -11.90 -1.31
C GLY A 116 -6.36 -11.68 0.20
N LEU A 117 -7.50 -11.44 0.87
CA LEU A 117 -7.63 -11.31 2.33
C LEU A 117 -8.52 -12.41 2.93
N GLY A 118 -8.23 -12.77 4.19
CA GLY A 118 -9.01 -13.72 4.98
C GLY A 118 -8.88 -15.17 4.51
N ALA A 119 -9.86 -16.00 4.89
CA ALA A 119 -9.95 -17.42 4.49
C ALA A 119 -10.45 -17.57 3.05
N LYS A 120 -9.65 -17.06 2.11
CA LYS A 120 -9.87 -17.04 0.66
C LYS A 120 -8.55 -17.32 -0.05
N LEU A 121 -8.60 -17.50 -1.36
CA LEU A 121 -7.39 -17.67 -2.17
C LEU A 121 -6.64 -16.34 -2.29
N SER A 122 -5.32 -16.43 -2.20
CA SER A 122 -4.38 -15.32 -2.38
C SER A 122 -3.36 -15.70 -3.44
N ASN A 123 -2.70 -14.70 -4.02
CA ASN A 123 -1.66 -14.82 -5.05
C ASN A 123 -0.57 -15.84 -4.69
#